data_AF-A0A7J3HMN7-F1
#
_entry.id   AF-A0A7J3HMN7-F1
#
_cell.length_a   1.000
_cell.length_b   1.000
_cell.length_c   1.000
_cell.angle_alpha   90.00
_cell.angle_beta   90.00
_cell.angle_gamma   90.00
#
_symmetry.space_group_name_H-M   'P 1'
#
loop_
_entity.id
_entity.type
_entity.pdbx_description
1 polymer ?
#
loop_
_entity_poly.entity_id
_entity_poly.type
_entity_poly.pdbx_seq_one_letter_code
_entity_poly.pdbx_strand_id
1 'polypeptide(L)'
;MLRKDVKEVKKFNVELRDLGGGHPMIGVKIANSDILEWSVQYLDSYKNVALKNPIIHLVPPSYPTVLHPYSDRVICSTTNQSTTTACFDVKSLYIHPLFGQNYYIIANLLFWIWFVNINVAIFNALPIYPLDGGQALRKLFSITIGKKLGEKSAFYLSVSVTLVLVGLIFSLIMVPYLALLA
;
A
#
# COMPACT_ATOMS: atom_id res chain seq x y z
N MET A 1 -5.48 -20.67 26.49
CA MET A 1 -4.16 -21.14 26.96
C MET A 1 -3.14 -20.76 25.90
N LEU A 2 -2.47 -19.62 26.05
CA LEU A 2 -1.58 -19.04 25.05
C LEU A 2 -0.31 -19.89 24.93
N ARG A 3 -0.15 -20.61 23.82
CA ARG A 3 1.12 -21.26 23.47
C ARG A 3 2.11 -20.13 23.20
N LYS A 4 3.06 -19.92 24.11
CA LYS A 4 4.21 -19.01 23.89
C LYS A 4 4.93 -19.52 22.65
N ASP A 5 4.90 -18.75 21.57
CA ASP A 5 5.76 -18.94 20.41
C ASP A 5 7.20 -18.69 20.85
N VAL A 6 7.88 -19.74 21.30
CA VAL A 6 9.29 -19.69 21.66
C VAL A 6 10.08 -19.55 20.36
N LYS A 7 10.41 -18.29 20.00
CA LYS A 7 11.37 -18.03 18.92
C LYS A 7 12.76 -18.40 19.41
N GLU A 8 13.40 -19.39 18.77
CA GLU A 8 14.75 -19.80 19.11
C GLU A 8 15.74 -18.67 18.86
N VAL A 9 16.50 -18.32 19.90
CA VAL A 9 17.58 -17.33 19.82
C VAL A 9 18.76 -17.98 19.10
N LYS A 10 18.95 -17.62 17.83
CA LYS A 10 20.01 -18.21 16.99
C LYS A 10 21.43 -17.85 17.46
N LYS A 11 21.61 -16.73 18.15
CA LYS A 11 22.91 -16.29 18.71
C LYS A 11 22.68 -15.21 19.79
N PHE A 12 23.52 -15.21 20.83
CA PHE A 12 23.43 -14.30 21.97
C PHE A 12 24.78 -13.59 22.11
N ASN A 13 24.82 -12.27 21.89
CA ASN A 13 26.02 -11.46 22.05
C ASN A 13 25.86 -10.58 23.31
N VAL A 14 26.82 -10.70 24.23
CA VAL A 14 26.91 -9.84 25.42
C VAL A 14 28.06 -8.87 25.19
N GLU A 15 27.77 -7.58 25.25
CA GLU A 15 28.77 -6.52 25.11
C GLU A 15 28.81 -5.67 26.39
N LEU A 16 30.00 -5.34 26.85
CA LEU A 16 30.20 -4.35 27.91
C LEU A 16 30.43 -3.00 27.23
N ARG A 17 29.58 -2.02 27.52
CA ARG A 17 29.68 -0.67 26.93
C ARG A 17 29.42 0.38 28.00
N ASP A 18 30.21 1.44 28.02
CA ASP A 18 29.95 2.61 28.87
C ASP A 18 28.99 3.55 28.11
N LEU A 19 27.77 3.70 28.61
CA LEU A 19 26.73 4.57 28.05
C LEU A 19 26.74 5.98 28.67
N GLY A 20 27.75 6.29 29.50
CA GLY A 20 27.92 7.54 30.21
C GLY A 20 27.93 7.34 31.74
N GLY A 21 28.85 8.04 32.42
CA GLY A 21 28.97 8.04 33.88
C GLY A 21 30.11 7.19 34.45
N GLY A 22 30.95 6.55 33.62
CA GLY A 22 32.15 5.84 34.09
C GLY A 22 31.87 4.50 34.77
N HIS A 23 30.67 3.94 34.59
CA HIS A 23 30.28 2.65 35.12
C HIS A 23 30.03 1.66 33.97
N PRO A 24 30.60 0.43 34.02
CA PRO A 24 30.40 -0.56 32.97
C PRO A 24 28.96 -1.06 32.99
N MET A 25 28.27 -0.99 31.85
CA MET A 25 26.94 -1.59 31.67
C MET A 25 27.02 -2.83 30.77
N ILE A 26 26.24 -3.85 31.12
CA ILE A 26 26.07 -5.07 30.32
C ILE A 26 24.92 -4.84 29.34
N GLY A 27 25.25 -4.73 28.05
CA GLY A 27 24.28 -4.75 26.96
C GLY A 27 24.10 -6.17 26.44
N VAL A 28 22.84 -6.62 26.36
CA VAL A 28 22.50 -7.91 25.75
C VAL A 28 21.93 -7.66 24.36
N LYS A 29 22.64 -8.10 23.32
CA LYS A 29 22.13 -8.14 21.95
C LYS A 29 21.74 -9.57 21.58
N ILE A 30 20.43 -9.76 21.39
CA ILE A 30 19.86 -11.00 20.89
C ILE A 30 20.03 -11.01 19.36
N ALA A 31 20.57 -12.05 18.75
CA ALA A 31 20.62 -12.13 17.29
C ALA A 31 19.20 -12.08 16.71
N ASN A 32 19.05 -11.38 15.58
CA ASN A 32 17.78 -10.94 15.00
C ASN A 32 17.04 -9.82 15.77
N SER A 33 17.66 -9.19 16.79
CA SER A 33 17.12 -7.95 17.37
C SER A 33 16.95 -6.85 16.32
N ASP A 34 17.88 -6.75 15.37
CA ASP A 34 17.79 -5.84 14.22
C ASP A 34 16.51 -6.06 13.39
N ILE A 35 16.04 -7.32 13.27
CA ILE A 35 14.79 -7.65 12.53
C ILE A 35 13.57 -7.20 13.32
N LEU A 36 13.58 -7.43 14.64
CA LEU A 36 12.46 -7.06 15.49
C LEU A 36 12.32 -5.53 15.54
N GLU A 37 13.43 -4.83 15.76
CA GLU A 37 13.49 -3.36 15.75
C GLU A 37 13.03 -2.79 14.40
N TRP A 38 13.55 -3.34 13.29
CA TRP A 38 13.12 -2.95 11.96
C TRP A 38 11.62 -3.21 11.74
N SER A 39 11.10 -4.39 12.12
CA SER A 39 9.70 -4.75 11.91
C SER A 39 8.74 -3.83 12.66
N VAL A 40 9.14 -3.39 13.86
CA VAL A 40 8.38 -2.44 14.68
C VAL A 40 8.43 -1.05 14.04
N GLN A 41 9.62 -0.56 13.67
CA GLN A 41 9.78 0.74 13.01
C GLN A 41 9.03 0.80 11.67
N TYR A 42 9.09 -0.27 10.90
CA TYR A 42 8.40 -0.40 9.63
C TYR A 42 6.88 -0.43 9.81
N LEU A 43 6.36 -1.23 10.75
CA LEU A 43 4.93 -1.28 11.04
C LEU A 43 4.41 0.08 11.51
N ASP A 44 5.18 0.79 12.32
CA ASP A 44 4.83 2.13 12.79
C ASP A 44 4.84 3.14 11.64
N SER A 45 5.87 3.11 10.79
CA SER A 45 5.93 3.93 9.57
C SER A 45 4.74 3.66 8.66
N TYR A 46 4.42 2.40 8.38
CA TYR A 46 3.27 2.01 7.57
C TYR A 46 1.96 2.48 8.18
N LYS A 47 1.74 2.30 9.49
CA LYS A 47 0.54 2.80 10.19
C LYS A 47 0.41 4.31 10.07
N ASN A 48 1.49 5.04 10.31
CA ASN A 48 1.51 6.49 10.22
C ASN A 48 1.19 6.99 8.81
N VAL A 49 1.72 6.35 7.77
CA VAL A 49 1.43 6.74 6.38
C VAL A 49 0.02 6.30 5.97
N ALA A 50 -0.41 5.09 6.32
CA ALA A 50 -1.73 4.57 5.99
C ALA A 50 -2.87 5.34 6.64
N LEU A 51 -2.72 5.75 7.90
CA LEU A 51 -3.73 6.56 8.59
C LEU A 51 -3.77 8.01 8.08
N LYS A 52 -2.64 8.55 7.62
CA LYS A 52 -2.59 9.92 7.09
C LYS A 52 -3.07 10.01 5.64
N ASN A 53 -2.74 9.03 4.81
CA ASN A 53 -2.97 9.06 3.37
C ASN A 53 -3.73 7.82 2.90
N PRO A 54 -5.06 7.88 2.73
CA PRO A 54 -5.84 6.73 2.26
C PRO A 54 -5.44 6.26 0.86
N ILE A 55 -4.80 7.12 0.07
CA ILE A 55 -4.28 6.83 -1.27
C ILE A 55 -3.23 5.71 -1.24
N ILE A 56 -2.53 5.47 -0.13
CA ILE A 56 -1.51 4.41 -0.08
C ILE A 56 -2.09 3.03 -0.38
N HIS A 57 -3.36 2.82 -0.06
CA HIS A 57 -4.04 1.55 -0.30
C HIS A 57 -4.47 1.36 -1.77
N LEU A 58 -4.42 2.42 -2.57
CA LEU A 58 -4.70 2.38 -4.02
C LEU A 58 -3.43 2.20 -4.84
N VAL A 59 -2.25 2.30 -4.22
CA VAL A 59 -0.98 2.09 -4.91
C VAL A 59 -0.85 0.60 -5.25
N PRO A 60 -0.49 0.25 -6.49
CA PRO A 60 -0.33 -1.14 -6.87
C PRO A 60 0.74 -1.82 -6.00
N PRO A 61 0.51 -3.07 -5.55
CA PRO A 61 1.44 -3.77 -4.65
C PRO A 61 2.81 -4.06 -5.29
N SER A 62 2.91 -3.99 -6.62
CA SER A 62 4.16 -4.07 -7.36
C SER A 62 5.04 -2.82 -7.22
N TYR A 63 4.48 -1.69 -6.77
CA TYR A 63 5.23 -0.44 -6.65
C TYR A 63 6.28 -0.53 -5.53
N PRO A 64 7.56 -0.24 -5.81
CA PRO A 64 8.68 -0.56 -4.91
C PRO A 64 8.71 0.27 -3.63
N THR A 65 8.04 1.42 -3.58
CA THR A 65 8.08 2.33 -2.42
C THR A 65 7.06 1.99 -1.34
N VAL A 66 6.00 1.23 -1.68
CA VAL A 66 4.96 0.84 -0.73
C VAL A 66 5.07 -0.65 -0.49
N LEU A 67 5.88 -0.99 0.51
CA LEU A 67 5.91 -2.33 1.06
C LEU A 67 4.56 -2.56 1.75
N HIS A 68 3.88 -3.63 1.38
CA HIS A 68 2.65 -4.05 2.04
C HIS A 68 3.01 -5.18 3.03
N PRO A 69 2.41 -5.22 4.24
CA PRO A 69 2.70 -6.24 5.25
C PRO A 69 2.60 -7.68 4.75
N TYR A 70 1.74 -7.93 3.76
CA TYR A 70 1.49 -9.27 3.20
C TYR A 70 2.12 -9.46 1.81
N SER A 71 3.29 -8.87 1.57
CA SER A 71 4.02 -9.02 0.31
C SER A 71 5.11 -10.09 0.40
N ASP A 72 5.42 -10.77 -0.71
CA ASP A 72 6.54 -11.70 -0.86
C ASP A 72 7.91 -10.98 -0.98
N ARG A 73 8.03 -9.76 -0.47
CA ARG A 73 9.27 -9.01 -0.57
C ARG A 73 10.32 -9.52 0.42
N VAL A 74 11.56 -9.51 -0.02
CA VAL A 74 12.74 -9.82 0.79
C VAL A 74 13.36 -8.51 1.27
N ILE A 75 13.64 -8.43 2.56
CA ILE A 75 14.33 -7.29 3.19
C ILE A 75 15.73 -7.74 3.55
N CYS A 76 16.72 -6.97 3.14
CA CYS A 76 18.12 -7.22 3.46
C CYS A 76 18.66 -6.12 4.37
N SER A 77 19.10 -6.50 5.57
CA SER A 77 19.78 -5.59 6.50
C SER A 77 21.30 -5.79 6.38
N THR A 78 22.03 -4.68 6.34
CA THR A 78 23.50 -4.67 6.35
C THR A 78 23.95 -4.07 7.67
N THR A 79 24.57 -4.88 8.53
CA THR A 79 25.10 -4.41 9.81
C THR A 79 26.49 -3.78 9.57
N ASN A 80 26.71 -2.56 10.04
CA ASN A 80 27.93 -1.77 9.80
C ASN A 80 29.23 -2.32 10.44
N GLN A 81 29.29 -3.61 10.78
CA GLN A 81 30.47 -4.27 11.34
C GLN A 81 30.72 -5.69 10.81
N SER A 82 29.97 -6.13 9.79
CA SER A 82 30.20 -7.42 9.12
C SER A 82 29.76 -7.31 7.65
N THR A 83 30.57 -7.80 6.71
CA THR A 83 30.23 -8.02 5.28
C THR A 83 29.14 -9.08 5.06
N THR A 84 28.24 -9.25 6.02
CA THR A 84 27.17 -10.25 6.02
C THR A 84 25.83 -9.54 5.86
N THR A 85 25.33 -9.50 4.64
CA THR A 85 23.97 -9.07 4.34
C THR A 85 23.00 -10.17 4.76
N ALA A 86 22.15 -9.90 5.75
CA ALA A 86 21.14 -10.85 6.19
C ALA A 86 19.79 -10.49 5.57
N CYS A 87 19.24 -11.41 4.77
CA CYS A 87 17.99 -11.22 4.05
C CYS A 87 16.86 -12.08 4.63
N PHE A 88 15.67 -11.51 4.75
CA PHE A 88 14.51 -12.15 5.36
C PHE A 88 13.24 -11.82 4.56
N ASP A 89 12.34 -12.80 4.45
CA ASP A 89 11.04 -12.58 3.82
C ASP A 89 10.10 -11.85 4.78
N VAL A 90 9.41 -10.80 4.29
CA VAL A 90 8.39 -10.06 5.05
C VAL A 90 7.30 -11.00 5.59
N LYS A 91 6.88 -12.00 4.80
CA LYS A 91 5.83 -12.96 5.20
C LYS A 91 6.16 -13.73 6.49
N SER A 92 7.45 -13.93 6.79
CA SER A 92 7.89 -14.64 7.99
C SER A 92 7.66 -13.83 9.28
N LEU A 93 7.41 -12.52 9.17
CA LEU A 93 7.15 -11.62 10.28
C LEU A 93 5.70 -11.71 10.78
N TYR A 94 4.77 -12.14 9.93
CA TYR A 94 3.34 -12.12 10.21
C TYR A 94 2.79 -13.55 10.32
N ILE A 95 2.70 -14.05 11.55
CA ILE A 95 2.14 -15.37 11.87
C ILE A 95 0.88 -15.16 12.71
N HIS A 96 -0.22 -15.80 12.30
CA HIS A 96 -1.47 -15.73 13.06
C HIS A 96 -1.61 -16.95 13.98
N PRO A 97 -2.05 -16.78 15.26
CA PRO A 97 -2.15 -17.89 16.21
C PRO A 97 -3.02 -19.07 15.73
N LEU A 98 -4.06 -18.80 14.94
CA LEU A 98 -4.98 -19.83 14.41
C LEU A 98 -4.56 -20.40 13.04
N PHE A 99 -3.94 -19.59 12.19
CA PHE A 99 -3.69 -19.96 10.78
C PHE A 99 -2.21 -20.25 10.50
N GLY A 100 -1.32 -20.00 11.47
CA GLY A 100 0.12 -20.23 11.35
C GLY A 100 0.69 -19.56 10.09
N GLN A 101 1.41 -20.35 9.30
CA GLN A 101 2.04 -19.92 8.04
C GLN A 101 1.03 -19.68 6.91
N ASN A 102 -0.17 -20.30 6.96
CA ASN A 102 -1.20 -20.14 5.93
C ASN A 102 -1.89 -18.77 5.99
N TYR A 103 -1.70 -18.02 7.08
CA TYR A 103 -2.24 -16.67 7.23
C TYR A 103 -1.83 -15.75 6.08
N TYR A 104 -0.57 -15.84 5.64
CA TYR A 104 -0.05 -15.05 4.52
C TYR A 104 -0.90 -15.21 3.26
N ILE A 105 -1.23 -16.46 2.91
CA ILE A 105 -1.98 -16.79 1.69
C ILE A 105 -3.37 -16.19 1.74
N ILE A 106 -4.05 -16.35 2.88
CA ILE A 106 -5.40 -15.83 3.11
C ILE A 106 -5.42 -14.30 3.08
N ALA A 107 -4.47 -13.66 3.78
CA ALA A 107 -4.36 -12.21 3.83
C ALA A 107 -4.06 -11.62 2.43
N ASN A 108 -3.17 -12.25 1.67
CA ASN A 108 -2.86 -11.85 0.30
C ASN A 108 -4.10 -11.99 -0.62
N LEU A 109 -4.84 -13.10 -0.53
CA LEU A 109 -6.07 -13.31 -1.30
C LEU A 109 -7.12 -12.23 -0.98
N LEU A 110 -7.40 -12.00 0.30
CA LEU A 110 -8.36 -10.98 0.73
C LEU A 110 -7.93 -9.58 0.32
N PHE A 111 -6.63 -9.28 0.39
CA PHE A 111 -6.07 -8.04 -0.10
C PHE A 111 -6.34 -7.87 -1.59
N TRP A 112 -6.09 -8.88 -2.43
CA TRP A 112 -6.34 -8.80 -3.87
C TRP A 112 -7.83 -8.66 -4.20
N ILE A 113 -8.70 -9.41 -3.51
CA ILE A 113 -10.16 -9.28 -3.65
C ILE A 113 -10.59 -7.85 -3.34
N TRP A 114 -10.11 -7.30 -2.22
CA TRP A 114 -10.40 -5.92 -1.84
C TRP A 114 -9.86 -4.91 -2.85
N PHE A 115 -8.58 -5.03 -3.22
CA PHE A 115 -7.86 -4.09 -4.08
C PHE A 115 -8.51 -3.99 -5.47
N VAL A 116 -8.81 -5.13 -6.10
CA VAL A 116 -9.43 -5.17 -7.42
C VAL A 116 -10.83 -4.57 -7.39
N ASN A 117 -11.67 -4.97 -6.42
CA ASN A 117 -13.05 -4.46 -6.33
C ASN A 117 -13.11 -2.95 -6.10
N ILE A 118 -12.24 -2.40 -5.25
CA ILE A 118 -12.18 -0.95 -5.01
C ILE A 118 -11.74 -0.21 -6.27
N ASN A 119 -10.70 -0.68 -6.97
CA ASN A 119 -10.26 -0.05 -8.21
C ASN A 119 -11.37 -0.07 -9.28
N VAL A 120 -12.03 -1.23 -9.48
CA VAL A 120 -13.16 -1.34 -10.42
C VAL A 120 -14.32 -0.42 -10.02
N ALA A 121 -14.65 -0.34 -8.72
CA ALA A 121 -15.69 0.55 -8.23
C ALA A 121 -15.35 2.03 -8.49
N ILE A 122 -14.09 2.43 -8.30
CA ILE A 122 -13.63 3.80 -8.60
C ILE A 122 -13.77 4.09 -10.10
N PHE A 123 -13.30 3.18 -10.97
CA PHE A 123 -13.46 3.35 -12.42
C PHE A 123 -14.93 3.47 -12.81
N ASN A 124 -15.79 2.58 -12.30
CA ASN A 124 -17.23 2.62 -12.58
C ASN A 124 -17.91 3.88 -12.03
N ALA A 125 -17.40 4.49 -10.96
CA ALA A 125 -17.93 5.74 -10.41
C ALA A 125 -17.53 6.99 -11.22
N LEU A 126 -16.58 6.88 -12.16
CA LEU A 126 -16.16 8.03 -12.96
C LEU A 126 -17.31 8.54 -13.85
N PRO A 127 -17.48 9.88 -13.98
CA PRO A 127 -18.48 10.49 -14.85
C PRO A 127 -18.09 10.43 -16.34
N ILE A 128 -17.80 9.23 -16.83
CA ILE A 128 -17.36 8.93 -18.19
C ILE A 128 -18.35 7.94 -18.80
N TYR A 129 -18.98 8.27 -19.92
CA TYR A 129 -19.82 7.34 -20.66
C TYR A 129 -18.94 6.34 -21.44
N PRO A 130 -19.17 5.01 -21.41
CA PRO A 130 -20.39 4.30 -20.99
C PRO A 130 -20.40 3.75 -19.55
N LEU A 131 -19.43 4.11 -18.70
CA LEU A 131 -19.36 3.61 -17.32
C LEU A 131 -20.58 4.04 -16.49
N ASP A 132 -20.85 3.30 -15.40
CA ASP A 132 -22.05 3.48 -14.57
C ASP A 132 -22.19 4.91 -14.03
N GLY A 133 -21.08 5.56 -13.66
CA GLY A 133 -21.04 6.95 -13.20
C GLY A 133 -21.40 7.94 -14.31
N GLY A 134 -20.99 7.69 -15.56
CA GLY A 134 -21.41 8.45 -16.72
C GLY A 134 -22.91 8.30 -17.02
N GLN A 135 -23.46 7.08 -16.86
CA GLN A 135 -24.89 6.83 -17.01
C GLN A 135 -25.72 7.49 -15.89
N ALA A 136 -25.22 7.44 -14.65
CA ALA A 136 -25.83 8.14 -13.52
C ALA A 136 -25.86 9.66 -13.76
N LEU A 137 -24.74 10.23 -14.22
CA LEU A 137 -24.67 11.65 -14.59
C LEU A 137 -25.63 12.01 -15.73
N ARG A 138 -25.73 11.17 -16.76
CA ARG A 138 -26.70 11.34 -17.85
C ARG A 138 -28.14 11.37 -17.33
N LYS A 139 -28.50 10.48 -16.41
CA LYS A 139 -29.84 10.47 -15.77
C LYS A 139 -30.09 11.72 -14.93
N LEU A 140 -29.07 12.21 -14.21
CA LEU A 140 -29.18 13.48 -13.48
C LEU A 140 -29.44 14.65 -14.43
N PHE A 141 -28.75 14.72 -15.57
CA PHE A 141 -29.00 15.74 -16.59
C PHE A 141 -30.35 15.58 -17.29
N SER A 142 -30.82 14.36 -17.56
CA SER A 142 -32.15 14.16 -18.15
C SER A 142 -33.27 14.61 -17.20
N ILE A 143 -33.13 14.40 -15.89
CA ILE A 143 -34.13 14.83 -14.90
C ILE A 143 -34.15 16.35 -14.74
N THR A 144 -32.97 16.99 -14.68
CA THR A 144 -32.83 18.43 -14.44
C THR A 144 -33.04 19.28 -15.69
N ILE A 145 -32.37 18.93 -16.78
CA ILE A 145 -32.31 19.70 -18.03
C ILE A 145 -33.23 19.10 -19.10
N GLY A 146 -33.36 17.77 -19.14
CA GLY A 146 -34.19 17.08 -20.15
C GLY A 146 -35.66 17.49 -20.11
N LYS A 147 -36.19 17.85 -18.92
CA LYS A 147 -37.55 18.41 -18.79
C LYS A 147 -37.73 19.78 -19.47
N LYS A 148 -36.66 20.57 -19.63
CA LYS A 148 -36.70 21.93 -20.19
C LYS A 148 -36.18 22.03 -21.63
N LEU A 149 -35.16 21.26 -21.98
CA LEU A 149 -34.40 21.40 -23.24
C LEU A 149 -34.34 20.11 -24.10
N GLY A 150 -35.06 19.06 -23.71
CA GLY A 150 -35.16 17.78 -24.43
C GLY A 150 -34.02 16.78 -24.15
N GLU A 151 -34.31 15.50 -24.33
CA GLU A 151 -33.39 14.39 -23.98
C GLU A 151 -32.08 14.37 -24.80
N LYS A 152 -32.12 14.88 -26.05
CA LYS A 152 -30.94 14.98 -26.91
C LYS A 152 -29.87 15.90 -26.31
N SER A 153 -30.29 17.03 -25.73
CA SER A 153 -29.41 18.00 -25.07
C SER A 153 -28.71 17.39 -23.84
N ALA A 154 -29.43 16.57 -23.06
CA ALA A 154 -28.87 15.87 -21.90
C ALA A 154 -27.84 14.81 -22.30
N PHE A 155 -28.05 14.12 -23.44
CA PHE A 155 -27.08 13.18 -23.99
C PHE A 155 -25.79 13.89 -24.45
N TYR A 156 -25.92 14.95 -25.25
CA TYR A 156 -24.76 15.71 -25.71
C TYR A 156 -23.97 16.31 -24.54
N LEU A 157 -24.64 16.80 -23.50
CA LEU A 157 -23.97 17.33 -22.31
C LEU A 157 -23.16 16.25 -21.57
N SER A 158 -23.73 15.05 -21.38
CA SER A 158 -23.02 13.93 -20.75
C SER A 158 -21.81 13.46 -21.57
N VAL A 159 -21.93 13.43 -22.90
CA VAL A 159 -20.81 13.10 -23.80
C VAL A 159 -19.74 14.19 -23.78
N SER A 160 -20.12 15.47 -23.78
CA SER A 160 -19.17 16.59 -23.66
C SER A 160 -18.40 16.54 -22.36
N VAL A 161 -19.07 16.29 -21.22
CA VAL A 161 -18.39 16.11 -19.92
C VAL A 161 -17.41 14.95 -19.97
N THR A 162 -17.81 13.83 -20.56
CA THR A 162 -16.95 12.66 -20.77
C THR A 162 -15.70 13.03 -21.59
N LEU A 163 -15.89 13.75 -22.70
CA LEU A 163 -14.80 14.11 -23.61
C LEU A 163 -13.80 15.08 -22.95
N VAL A 164 -14.29 16.05 -22.17
CA VAL A 164 -13.46 16.96 -21.39
C VAL A 164 -12.65 16.20 -20.34
N LEU A 165 -13.27 15.29 -19.59
CA LEU A 165 -12.58 14.47 -18.59
C LEU A 165 -11.50 13.58 -19.20
N VAL A 166 -11.82 12.89 -20.29
CA VAL A 166 -10.84 12.05 -21.01
C VAL A 166 -9.70 12.92 -21.56
N GLY A 167 -10.02 14.10 -22.10
CA GLY A 167 -9.03 15.06 -22.58
C GLY A 167 -8.11 15.57 -21.45
N LEU A 168 -8.65 15.85 -20.27
CA LEU A 168 -7.86 16.25 -19.10
C LEU A 168 -6.93 15.14 -18.62
N ILE A 169 -7.42 13.90 -18.54
CA ILE A 169 -6.60 12.74 -18.17
C ILE A 169 -5.47 12.54 -19.20
N PHE A 170 -5.81 12.61 -20.49
CA PHE A 170 -4.83 12.47 -21.58
C PHE A 170 -3.78 13.58 -21.54
N SER A 171 -4.20 14.82 -21.30
CA SER A 171 -3.30 15.97 -21.13
C SER A 171 -2.33 15.76 -19.96
N LEU A 172 -2.84 15.31 -18.80
CA LEU A 172 -2.02 15.04 -17.62
C LEU A 172 -0.90 14.02 -17.89
N ILE A 173 -1.18 13.05 -18.75
CA ILE A 173 -0.21 12.03 -19.16
C ILE A 173 0.75 12.61 -20.22
N MET A 174 0.26 13.29 -21.26
CA MET A 174 1.07 13.73 -22.40
C MET A 174 1.97 14.93 -22.12
N VAL A 175 1.51 15.90 -21.31
CA VAL A 175 2.26 17.12 -20.99
C VAL A 175 3.67 16.86 -20.47
N PRO A 176 3.91 15.99 -19.46
CA PRO A 176 5.26 15.73 -18.98
C PRO A 176 6.19 15.12 -20.05
N TYR A 177 5.65 14.31 -20.98
CA TYR A 177 6.47 13.74 -22.05
C TYR A 177 6.80 14.76 -23.15
N LEU A 178 5.84 15.61 -23.51
CA LEU A 178 6.06 16.68 -24.49
C LEU A 178 7.02 17.75 -23.96
N ALA A 179 6.91 18.10 -22.68
CA ALA A 179 7.82 19.01 -22.01
C ALA A 179 9.24 18.45 -21.88
N LEU A 180 9.41 17.12 -21.90
CA LEU A 180 10.73 16.48 -21.91
C LEU A 180 11.39 16.49 -23.30
N LEU A 181 10.58 16.70 -24.36
CA LEU A 181 10.97 16.66 -25.77
C LEU A 181 11.27 18.05 -26.35
N ALA A 182 10.83 19.12 -25.68
CA ALA A 182 11.03 20.53 -26.04
C ALA A 182 12.26 21.12 -25.32
#